data_AF-A0A3S9VH60-F1
#
_entry.id   AF-A0A3S9VH60-F1
#
_cell.length_a   1.000
_cell.length_b   1.000
_cell.length_c   1.000
_cell.angle_alpha   90.00
_cell.angle_beta   90.00
_cell.angle_gamma   90.00
#
_symmetry.space_group_name_H-M   'P 1'
#
loop_
_entity.id
_entity.type
_entity.pdbx_description
1 polymer ?
#
loop_
_entity_poly.entity_id
_entity_poly.type
_entity_poly.pdbx_seq_one_letter_code
_entity_poly.pdbx_strand_id
1 'polypeptide(L)'
;MPLPRKPRLKRSTGGTRASRRFIRDKARLKAMLMARFIALHEQIERRKQYTYRGAYGAISYFNPGEPIPPGYQKVEYDEDGNETPPCVKEKVPGLATEDFSLFFRERETLSG
;
A
#
# COMPACT_ATOMS: atom_id res chain seq x y z
N MET A 1 37.16 66.28 10.93
CA MET A 1 36.50 65.25 11.78
C MET A 1 35.82 64.24 10.86
N PRO A 2 35.95 62.91 11.07
CA PRO A 2 35.23 61.96 10.22
C PRO A 2 33.74 61.98 10.56
N LEU A 3 32.89 61.97 9.52
CA LEU A 3 31.43 61.94 9.65
C LEU A 3 30.96 60.60 10.26
N PRO A 4 29.86 60.59 11.05
CA PRO A 4 29.35 59.39 11.68
C PRO A 4 28.89 58.38 10.62
N ARG A 5 29.33 57.12 10.76
CA ARG A 5 28.95 56.03 9.86
C ARG A 5 27.45 55.73 10.03
N LYS A 6 26.73 55.67 8.90
CA LYS A 6 25.31 55.29 8.90
C LYS A 6 25.12 53.92 9.58
N PRO A 7 24.08 53.73 10.42
CA PRO A 7 23.82 52.43 11.03
C PRO A 7 23.52 51.40 9.95
N ARG A 8 24.24 50.28 9.95
CA ARG A 8 23.93 49.13 9.09
C ARG A 8 22.54 48.63 9.45
N LEU A 9 21.58 48.81 8.54
CA LEU A 9 20.29 48.13 8.59
C LEU A 9 20.55 46.64 8.80
N LYS A 10 20.16 46.10 9.97
CA LYS A 10 20.20 44.66 10.18
C LYS A 10 19.25 44.05 9.17
N ARG A 11 19.81 43.44 8.12
CA ARG A 11 19.08 42.67 7.12
C ARG A 11 18.28 41.60 7.87
N SER A 12 16.99 41.85 8.09
CA SER A 12 16.05 40.92 8.71
C SER A 12 15.54 39.91 7.68
N THR A 13 16.38 39.49 6.74
CA THR A 13 15.95 38.66 5.61
C THR A 13 15.68 37.20 5.97
N GLY A 14 15.43 36.86 7.24
CA GLY A 14 15.24 35.47 7.63
C GLY A 14 14.87 35.25 9.09
N GLY A 15 13.99 36.08 9.64
CA GLY A 15 13.42 35.90 10.98
C GLY A 15 14.45 35.79 12.12
N THR A 16 13.98 35.39 13.30
CA THR A 16 14.83 35.16 14.47
C THR A 16 15.66 33.88 14.32
N ARG A 17 16.70 33.70 15.14
CA ARG A 17 17.46 32.43 15.16
C ARG A 17 16.55 31.23 15.43
N ALA A 18 15.55 31.41 16.29
CA ALA A 18 14.57 30.37 16.62
C ALA A 18 13.71 30.00 15.40
N SER A 19 13.21 30.98 14.64
CA SER A 19 12.41 30.69 13.45
C SER A 19 13.21 29.94 12.37
N ARG A 20 14.49 30.27 12.19
CA ARG A 20 15.37 29.53 11.26
C ARG A 20 15.60 28.08 11.69
N ARG A 21 15.74 27.82 13.00
CA ARG A 21 15.84 26.46 13.53
C ARG A 21 14.57 25.67 13.28
N PHE A 22 13.41 26.25 13.60
CA PHE A 22 12.11 25.62 13.36
C PHE A 22 11.91 25.23 11.88
N ILE A 23 12.24 26.11 10.94
CA ILE A 23 12.13 25.82 9.50
C ILE A 23 13.06 24.66 9.11
N ARG A 24 14.30 24.65 9.60
CA ARG A 24 15.27 23.57 9.36
C ARG A 24 14.77 22.24 9.93
N ASP A 25 14.24 22.25 11.14
CA ASP A 25 13.74 21.04 11.80
C ASP A 25 12.51 20.49 11.08
N LYS A 26 11.60 21.37 10.65
CA LYS A 26 10.46 20.98 9.80
C LYS A 26 10.92 20.37 8.47
N ALA A 27 11.90 20.98 7.81
CA ALA A 27 12.46 20.45 6.57
C ALA A 27 13.13 19.07 6.78
N ARG A 28 13.88 18.92 7.88
CA ARG A 28 14.51 17.64 8.26
C ARG A 28 13.46 16.55 8.52
N LEU A 29 12.42 16.86 9.28
CA LEU A 29 11.32 15.92 9.57
C LEU A 29 10.61 15.51 8.29
N LYS A 30 10.31 16.46 7.40
CA LYS A 30 9.71 16.17 6.09
C LYS A 30 10.60 15.23 5.27
N ALA A 31 11.90 15.50 5.20
CA ALA A 31 12.84 14.65 4.47
C ALA A 31 12.90 13.22 5.06
N MET A 32 12.92 13.10 6.39
CA MET A 32 12.93 11.81 7.07
C MET A 32 11.65 11.02 6.83
N LEU A 33 10.48 11.68 6.85
CA LEU A 33 9.21 11.04 6.51
C LEU A 33 9.19 10.56 5.07
N MET A 34 9.60 11.39 4.11
CA MET A 34 9.67 11.01 2.70
C MET A 34 10.60 9.80 2.48
N ALA A 35 11.78 9.81 3.12
CA ALA A 35 12.70 8.67 3.05
C ALA A 35 12.09 7.37 3.61
N ARG A 36 11.33 7.46 4.71
CA ARG A 36 10.60 6.31 5.26
C ARG A 36 9.51 5.80 4.33
N PHE A 37 8.74 6.70 3.71
CA PHE A 37 7.71 6.32 2.74
C PHE A 37 8.32 5.60 1.53
N ILE A 38 9.43 6.11 0.99
CA ILE A 38 10.15 5.46 -0.12
C ILE A 38 10.65 4.08 0.30
N ALA A 39 11.29 3.97 1.47
CA ALA A 39 11.78 2.68 1.96
C ALA A 39 10.66 1.66 2.19
N LEU A 40 9.51 2.09 2.74
CA LEU A 40 8.33 1.24 2.91
C LEU A 40 7.75 0.81 1.56
N HIS A 41 7.66 1.73 0.60
CA HIS A 41 7.20 1.42 -0.75
C HIS A 41 8.08 0.35 -1.41
N GLU A 42 9.41 0.53 -1.38
CA GLU A 42 10.34 -0.48 -1.90
C GLU A 42 10.19 -1.83 -1.19
N GLN A 43 9.95 -1.83 0.12
CA GLN A 43 9.74 -3.05 0.89
C GLN A 43 8.45 -3.76 0.47
N ILE A 44 7.37 -3.02 0.21
CA ILE A 44 6.09 -3.56 -0.28
C ILE A 44 6.28 -4.14 -1.68
N GLU A 45 6.92 -3.40 -2.60
CA GLU A 45 7.18 -3.87 -3.96
C GLU A 45 8.01 -5.16 -3.98
N ARG A 46 9.03 -5.26 -3.12
CA ARG A 46 9.79 -6.52 -2.95
C ARG A 46 8.90 -7.66 -2.45
N ARG A 47 7.99 -7.39 -1.52
CA ARG A 47 7.07 -8.42 -0.99
C ARG A 47 6.07 -8.90 -2.04
N LYS A 48 5.52 -8.00 -2.86
CA LYS A 48 4.58 -8.34 -3.94
C LYS A 48 5.13 -9.42 -4.88
N GLN A 49 6.41 -9.34 -5.21
CA GLN A 49 7.08 -10.32 -6.09
C GLN A 49 7.01 -11.76 -5.57
N TYR A 50 6.93 -11.93 -4.26
CA TYR A 50 6.97 -13.21 -3.55
C TYR A 50 5.62 -13.56 -2.92
N THR A 51 4.54 -12.88 -3.29
CA THR A 51 3.22 -13.09 -2.68
C THR A 51 2.44 -14.16 -3.42
N TYR A 52 1.95 -15.14 -2.67
CA TYR A 52 1.16 -16.25 -3.17
C TYR A 52 -0.11 -16.41 -2.35
N ARG A 53 -1.18 -16.79 -3.03
CA ARG A 53 -2.49 -17.02 -2.45
C ARG A 53 -2.80 -18.51 -2.42
N GLY A 54 -2.99 -19.04 -1.23
CA GLY A 54 -3.43 -20.42 -1.01
C GLY A 54 -4.95 -20.56 -1.01
N ALA A 55 -5.40 -21.77 -0.64
CA ALA A 55 -6.82 -22.04 -0.43
C ALA A 55 -7.44 -21.06 0.58
N TYR A 56 -8.71 -20.72 0.38
CA TYR A 56 -9.48 -19.78 1.22
C TYR A 56 -8.93 -18.35 1.27
N GLY A 57 -8.04 -17.99 0.34
CA GLY A 57 -7.51 -16.63 0.22
C GLY A 57 -6.34 -16.33 1.17
N ALA A 58 -5.77 -17.33 1.84
CA ALA A 58 -4.61 -17.16 2.71
C ALA A 58 -3.40 -16.64 1.92
N ILE A 59 -2.75 -15.58 2.40
CA ILE A 59 -1.57 -15.00 1.77
C ILE A 59 -0.30 -15.58 2.43
N SER A 60 0.59 -16.13 1.60
CA SER A 60 1.89 -16.66 1.99
C SER A 60 2.99 -16.04 1.15
N TYR A 61 4.19 -15.92 1.73
CA TYR A 61 5.36 -15.40 1.05
C TYR A 61 6.40 -16.51 0.87
N PHE A 62 6.85 -16.74 -0.37
CA PHE A 62 7.85 -17.76 -0.68
C PHE A 62 9.09 -17.11 -1.27
N ASN A 63 10.25 -17.40 -0.69
CA ASN A 63 11.51 -16.81 -1.14
C ASN A 63 11.93 -17.39 -2.50
N PRO A 64 12.77 -16.66 -3.27
CA PRO A 64 13.29 -17.18 -4.52
C PRO A 64 14.10 -18.47 -4.27
N GLY A 65 13.69 -19.56 -4.91
CA GLY A 65 14.32 -20.88 -4.77
C GLY A 65 13.60 -21.83 -3.81
N GLU A 66 12.60 -21.38 -3.06
CA GLU A 66 11.74 -22.28 -2.29
C GLU A 66 10.75 -23.00 -3.20
N PRO A 67 10.52 -24.32 -3.00
CA PRO A 67 9.49 -25.04 -3.74
C PRO A 67 8.11 -24.54 -3.31
N ILE A 68 7.32 -24.08 -4.30
CA ILE A 68 5.96 -23.60 -4.05
C ILE A 68 5.04 -24.81 -3.87
N PRO A 69 4.31 -24.93 -2.75
CA PRO A 69 3.38 -26.04 -2.55
C PRO A 69 2.22 -26.00 -3.56
N PRO A 70 1.65 -27.16 -3.94
CA PRO A 70 0.49 -27.20 -4.82
C PRO A 70 -0.70 -26.46 -4.19
N GLY A 71 -1.49 -25.77 -5.01
CA GLY A 71 -2.65 -25.00 -4.57
C GLY A 71 -2.37 -23.54 -4.20
N TYR A 72 -1.11 -23.10 -4.29
CA TYR A 72 -0.75 -21.69 -4.20
C TYR A 72 -0.70 -21.05 -5.61
N GLN A 73 -1.43 -19.96 -5.78
CA GLN A 73 -1.43 -19.13 -6.99
C GLN A 73 -0.61 -17.86 -6.75
N LYS A 74 0.25 -17.48 -7.69
CA LYS A 74 0.97 -16.22 -7.60
C LYS A 74 -0.02 -15.06 -7.68
N VAL A 75 0.10 -14.09 -6.76
CA VAL A 75 -0.74 -12.88 -6.79
C VAL A 75 -0.17 -11.93 -7.84
N GLU A 76 -1.03 -11.52 -8.76
CA GLU A 76 -0.72 -10.47 -9.74
C GLU A 76 -1.25 -9.14 -9.20
N TYR A 77 -0.51 -8.08 -9.48
CA TYR A 77 -0.85 -6.73 -9.06
C TYR A 77 -0.90 -5.86 -10.32
N ASP A 78 -1.95 -5.07 -10.44
CA ASP A 78 -2.13 -4.11 -11.53
C ASP A 78 -1.16 -2.92 -11.38
N GLU A 79 -1.09 -2.05 -12.39
CA GLU A 79 -0.21 -0.86 -12.38
C GLU A 79 -0.51 0.11 -11.21
N ASP A 80 -1.77 0.10 -10.74
CA ASP A 80 -2.21 0.86 -9.55
C ASP A 80 -1.86 0.17 -8.23
N GLY A 81 -1.23 -1.01 -8.28
CA GLY A 81 -0.85 -1.81 -7.11
C GLY A 81 -2.01 -2.56 -6.46
N ASN A 82 -3.17 -2.61 -7.10
CA ASN A 82 -4.31 -3.40 -6.66
C ASN A 82 -4.13 -4.87 -7.04
N GLU A 83 -4.58 -5.77 -6.18
CA GLU A 83 -4.57 -7.21 -6.47
C GLU A 83 -5.55 -7.52 -7.60
N THR A 84 -5.04 -8.10 -8.68
CA THR A 84 -5.89 -8.59 -9.76
C THR A 84 -6.66 -9.79 -9.21
N PRO A 85 -8.01 -9.80 -9.27
CA PRO A 85 -8.78 -10.92 -8.74
C PRO A 85 -8.33 -12.21 -9.42
N PRO A 86 -8.28 -13.34 -8.70
CA PRO A 86 -7.86 -14.59 -9.29
C PRO A 86 -8.76 -14.87 -10.49
N CYS A 87 -8.15 -15.12 -11.66
CA CYS A 87 -8.86 -15.56 -12.85
C CYS A 87 -9.51 -16.91 -12.51
N VAL A 88 -10.74 -16.86 -11.99
CA VAL A 88 -11.59 -18.03 -11.83
C VAL A 88 -11.83 -18.51 -13.25
N LYS A 89 -11.12 -19.58 -13.63
CA LYS A 89 -11.37 -20.26 -14.90
C LYS A 89 -12.88 -20.41 -15.01
N GLU A 90 -13.46 -19.78 -16.04
CA GLU A 90 -14.86 -19.88 -16.37
C GLU A 90 -15.31 -21.32 -16.23
N LYS A 91 -16.49 -21.48 -15.62
CA LYS A 91 -17.09 -22.78 -15.34
C LYS A 91 -16.96 -23.67 -16.58
N VAL A 92 -16.41 -24.87 -16.38
CA VAL A 92 -16.37 -25.92 -17.40
C VAL A 92 -17.77 -26.02 -18.03
N PRO A 93 -17.92 -25.84 -19.36
CA PRO A 93 -19.23 -25.94 -19.99
C PRO A 93 -19.72 -27.37 -19.80
N GLY A 94 -20.77 -27.56 -18.99
CA GLY A 94 -21.37 -28.86 -18.71
C GLY A 94 -21.61 -29.21 -17.24
N LEU A 95 -21.16 -28.40 -16.27
CA LEU A 95 -21.60 -28.57 -14.88
C LEU A 95 -22.89 -27.77 -14.65
N ALA A 96 -24.01 -28.47 -14.49
CA ALA A 96 -25.28 -27.87 -14.12
C ALA A 96 -25.10 -27.05 -12.84
N THR A 97 -25.26 -25.74 -12.94
CA THR A 97 -25.54 -24.87 -11.80
C THR A 97 -26.96 -25.18 -11.34
N GLU A 98 -27.12 -26.29 -10.61
CA GLU A 98 -28.26 -26.40 -9.73
C GLU A 98 -28.05 -25.33 -8.65
N ASP A 99 -28.84 -24.28 -8.77
CA ASP A 99 -28.91 -23.19 -7.81
C ASP A 99 -29.39 -23.77 -6.47
N PHE A 100 -28.44 -24.09 -5.59
CA PHE A 100 -28.69 -24.46 -4.19
C PHE A 100 -29.52 -23.40 -3.43
N SER A 101 -29.76 -22.22 -4.02
CA SER A 101 -30.66 -21.18 -3.50
C SER A 101 -32.15 -21.57 -3.60
N LEU A 102 -32.54 -22.54 -4.43
CA LEU A 102 -33.92 -23.03 -4.49
C LEU A 102 -34.30 -23.92 -3.28
N PHE A 103 -33.34 -24.64 -2.70
CA PHE A 103 -33.57 -25.50 -1.53
C PHE A 103 -33.95 -24.72 -0.25
N PHE A 104 -33.64 -23.42 -0.19
CA PHE A 104 -33.96 -22.60 0.98
C PHE A 104 -35.28 -21.84 0.85
N ARG A 105 -35.88 -21.77 -0.35
CA ARG A 105 -37.13 -21.01 -0.58
C ARG A 105 -38.39 -21.73 -0.10
N GLU A 106 -38.36 -23.05 0.10
CA GLU A 106 -39.54 -23.81 0.54
C GLU A 106 -39.77 -23.80 2.06
N ARG A 107 -38.89 -23.18 2.86
CA ARG A 107 -39.06 -23.12 4.32
C ARG A 107 -39.67 -21.82 4.86
N GLU A 108 -39.89 -20.79 4.03
CA GLU A 108 -40.48 -19.53 4.48
C GLU A 108 -42.01 -19.43 4.26
N THR A 109 -42.64 -20.37 3.55
CA THR A 109 -44.09 -20.31 3.26
C THR A 109 -44.97 -21.18 4.18
N LEU A 110 -44.39 -21.89 5.16
CA LEU A 110 -45.15 -22.72 6.13
C LEU A 110 -45.22 -22.13 7.55
N SER A 111 -44.78 -20.89 7.76
CA SER A 111 -45.04 -20.13 8.99
C SER A 111 -45.82 -18.86 8.68
N GLY A 112 -47.09 -19.03 8.32
CA GLY A 112 -48.10 -17.97 8.21
C GLY A 112 -49.45 -18.54 8.58
#